data_AF-A0A256GNZ8-F1
#
_entry.id   AF-A0A256GNZ8-F1
#
_cell.length_a   1.000
_cell.length_b   1.000
_cell.length_c   1.000
_cell.angle_alpha   90.00
_cell.angle_beta   90.00
_cell.angle_gamma   90.00
#
_symmetry.space_group_name_H-M   'P 1'
#
loop_
_entity.id
_entity.type
_entity.pdbx_description
1 polymer ?
#
loop_
_entity_poly.entity_id
_entity_poly.type
_entity_poly.pdbx_seq_one_letter_code
_entity_poly.pdbx_strand_id
1 'polypeptide(L)'
;MIKASLETGLPQSGAARNIILEQYGANRMSDQEQAEIRLAVARLKQEHADFDAAINAMMQVGCDQLRIQRMKKKKLAIKDKLQEMEDQVIPDIIA
;
A
#
# COMPACT_ATOMS: atom_id res chain seq x y z
N MET A 1 -12.11 72.73 -5.90
CA MET A 1 -12.13 71.39 -6.52
C MET A 1 -10.89 70.64 -6.03
N ILE A 2 -10.86 70.26 -4.75
CA ILE A 2 -11.16 68.93 -4.18
C ILE A 2 -10.32 67.80 -4.81
N LYS A 3 -9.36 67.36 -3.99
CA LYS A 3 -8.43 66.21 -4.06
C LYS A 3 -8.79 65.07 -5.02
N ALA A 4 -7.79 64.70 -5.83
CA ALA A 4 -7.59 63.34 -6.32
C ALA A 4 -7.10 62.45 -5.16
N SER A 5 -7.95 61.54 -4.68
CA SER A 5 -7.61 60.43 -3.80
C SER A 5 -8.73 59.41 -3.90
N LEU A 6 -8.56 58.42 -4.78
CA LEU A 6 -9.32 57.18 -4.73
C LEU A 6 -8.33 56.04 -4.49
N GLU A 7 -8.11 55.84 -3.19
CA GLU A 7 -8.11 54.55 -2.51
C GLU A 7 -7.38 53.39 -3.20
N THR A 8 -6.10 53.29 -2.85
CA THR A 8 -5.37 52.04 -2.70
C THR A 8 -6.13 51.08 -1.76
N GLY A 9 -6.30 49.82 -2.17
CA GLY A 9 -6.75 48.78 -1.25
C GLY A 9 -7.21 47.48 -1.91
N LEU A 10 -6.38 46.84 -2.75
CA LEU A 10 -6.54 45.40 -2.95
C LEU A 10 -6.24 44.71 -1.59
N PRO A 11 -7.16 43.93 -1.02
CA PRO A 11 -6.85 43.13 0.15
C PRO A 11 -5.87 42.03 -0.25
N GLN A 12 -4.61 42.22 0.13
CA GLN A 12 -3.59 41.19 0.24
C GLN A 12 -3.99 40.23 1.37
N SER A 13 -5.00 39.39 1.14
CA SER A 13 -5.31 38.27 2.05
C SER A 13 -5.10 36.97 1.30
N GLY A 14 -3.88 36.47 1.40
CA GLY A 14 -3.45 35.14 0.96
C GLY A 14 -4.06 34.02 1.80
N ALA A 15 -5.39 33.99 1.92
CA ALA A 15 -6.12 32.99 2.71
C ALA A 15 -7.02 32.07 1.85
N ALA A 16 -7.25 32.38 0.57
CA ALA A 16 -8.15 31.60 -0.30
C ALA A 16 -7.45 30.56 -1.20
N ARG A 17 -6.13 30.38 -1.06
CA ARG A 17 -5.37 29.37 -1.83
C ARG A 17 -5.09 28.06 -1.07
N ASN A 18 -5.33 28.03 0.24
CA ASN A 18 -5.04 26.83 1.06
C ASN A 18 -6.24 25.87 1.24
N ILE A 19 -7.46 26.24 0.85
CA ILE A 19 -8.64 25.38 1.11
C ILE A 19 -8.73 24.18 0.14
N ILE A 20 -8.22 24.31 -1.10
CA ILE A 20 -8.34 23.24 -2.12
C ILE A 20 -7.26 22.16 -1.94
N LEU A 21 -6.09 22.49 -1.38
CA LEU A 21 -4.99 21.53 -1.20
C LEU A 21 -5.16 20.64 0.04
N GLU A 22 -5.86 21.10 1.08
CA GLU A 22 -6.14 20.26 2.26
C GLU A 22 -7.19 19.18 1.99
N GLN A 23 -8.11 19.39 1.03
CA GLN A 23 -9.18 18.43 0.73
C GLN A 23 -8.70 17.22 -0.09
N TYR A 24 -7.62 17.35 -0.87
CA TYR A 24 -7.03 16.27 -1.68
C TYR A 24 -5.86 15.55 -1.00
N GLY A 25 -5.46 15.96 0.21
CA GLY A 25 -4.31 15.42 0.93
C GLY A 25 -4.61 14.28 1.92
N ALA A 26 -5.88 13.89 2.09
CA ALA A 26 -6.32 13.06 3.21
C ALA A 26 -6.33 11.54 2.96
N ASN A 27 -5.38 11.01 2.17
CA ASN A 27 -5.03 9.58 2.23
C ASN A 27 -3.61 9.28 1.69
N ARG A 28 -2.61 10.10 2.04
CA ARG A 28 -1.22 9.71 1.84
C ARG A 28 -0.81 8.85 3.04
N MET A 29 -0.72 7.53 2.85
CA MET A 29 -0.13 6.65 3.88
C MET A 29 1.23 7.22 4.28
N SER A 30 1.46 7.33 5.59
CA SER A 30 2.73 7.81 6.12
C SER A 30 3.88 6.91 5.67
N ASP A 31 5.09 7.47 5.58
CA ASP A 31 6.28 6.68 5.21
C ASP A 31 6.51 5.49 6.16
N GLN A 32 6.09 5.64 7.42
CA GLN A 32 6.09 4.58 8.43
C GLN A 32 5.13 3.44 8.08
N GLU A 33 3.87 3.75 7.76
CA GLU A 33 2.89 2.75 7.33
C GLU A 33 3.35 2.04 6.06
N GLN A 34 3.92 2.77 5.10
CA GLN A 34 4.50 2.15 3.90
C GLN A 34 5.66 1.21 4.22
N ALA A 35 6.52 1.57 5.17
CA ALA A 35 7.63 0.70 5.61
C ALA A 35 7.11 -0.57 6.29
N GLU A 36 6.08 -0.45 7.12
CA GLU A 36 5.44 -1.59 7.79
C GLU A 36 4.80 -2.55 6.79
N ILE A 37 4.10 -2.04 5.77
CA ILE A 37 3.50 -2.91 4.76
C ILE A 37 4.58 -3.57 3.90
N ARG A 38 5.64 -2.86 3.50
CA ARG A 38 6.78 -3.49 2.80
C ARG A 38 7.40 -4.62 3.61
N LEU A 39 7.54 -4.44 4.92
CA LEU A 39 8.04 -5.48 5.81
C LEU A 39 7.08 -6.67 5.91
N ALA A 40 5.77 -6.41 5.99
CA ALA A 40 4.74 -7.45 6.00
C ALA A 40 4.74 -8.27 4.69
N VAL A 41 4.82 -7.60 3.54
CA VAL A 41 4.95 -8.23 2.22
C VAL A 41 6.21 -9.11 2.16
N ALA A 42 7.36 -8.60 2.63
CA ALA A 42 8.60 -9.37 2.65
C ALA A 42 8.47 -10.65 3.51
N ARG A 43 7.81 -10.56 4.66
CA ARG A 43 7.52 -11.73 5.52
C ARG A 43 6.63 -12.76 4.82
N LEU A 44 5.55 -12.31 4.19
CA LEU A 44 4.64 -13.20 3.45
C LEU A 44 5.33 -13.87 2.25
N LYS A 45 6.23 -13.16 1.54
CA LYS A 45 7.06 -13.74 0.48
C LYS A 45 7.96 -14.86 1.00
N GLN A 46 8.61 -14.63 2.14
CA GLN A 46 9.44 -15.65 2.77
C GLN A 46 8.59 -16.87 3.18
N GLU A 47 7.46 -16.65 3.85
CA GLU A 47 6.58 -17.73 4.28
C GLU A 47 6.06 -18.54 3.07
N HIS A 48 5.69 -17.88 1.98
CA HIS A 48 5.30 -18.54 0.73
C HIS A 48 6.43 -19.41 0.15
N ALA A 49 7.68 -18.93 0.17
CA ALA A 49 8.84 -19.68 -0.29
C ALA A 49 9.11 -20.90 0.62
N ASP A 50 8.96 -20.75 1.93
CA ASP A 50 9.11 -21.84 2.90
C ASP A 50 8.05 -22.94 2.66
N PHE A 51 6.80 -22.56 2.37
CA PHE A 51 5.76 -23.51 1.98
C PHE A 51 6.10 -24.25 0.69
N ASP A 52 6.68 -23.56 -0.30
CA ASP A 52 7.10 -24.20 -1.55
C ASP A 52 8.22 -25.22 -1.32
N ALA A 53 9.26 -24.84 -0.57
CA ALA A 53 10.36 -25.73 -0.19
C ALA A 53 9.85 -26.96 0.58
N ALA A 54 8.94 -26.75 1.55
CA ALA A 54 8.33 -27.84 2.31
C ALA A 54 7.50 -28.78 1.43
N ILE A 55 6.71 -28.25 0.48
CA ILE A 55 5.94 -29.07 -0.47
C ILE A 55 6.88 -29.91 -1.34
N ASN A 56 7.95 -29.32 -1.86
CA ASN A 56 8.93 -30.01 -2.69
C ASN A 56 9.63 -31.13 -1.91
N ALA A 57 10.04 -30.87 -0.66
CA ALA A 57 10.61 -31.89 0.22
C ALA A 57 9.60 -33.01 0.52
N MET A 58 8.34 -32.67 0.80
CA MET A 58 7.27 -33.64 1.04
C MET A 58 7.00 -34.53 -0.18
N MET A 59 7.09 -33.98 -1.39
CA MET A 59 6.96 -34.75 -2.63
C MET A 59 8.12 -35.71 -2.82
N GLN A 60 9.36 -35.29 -2.52
CA GLN A 60 10.55 -36.13 -2.65
C GLN A 60 10.53 -37.34 -1.70
N VAL A 61 10.02 -37.16 -0.48
CA VAL A 61 9.92 -38.24 0.52
C VAL A 61 8.67 -39.11 0.35
N GLY A 62 7.82 -38.83 -0.64
CA GLY A 62 6.58 -39.58 -0.88
C GLY A 62 5.53 -39.41 0.22
N CYS A 63 5.38 -38.20 0.77
CA CYS A 63 4.37 -37.93 1.79
C CYS A 63 2.93 -38.07 1.25
N ASP A 64 1.98 -38.30 2.15
CA ASP A 64 0.56 -38.42 1.81
C ASP A 64 0.05 -37.19 1.04
N GLN A 65 -0.67 -37.46 -0.04
CA GLN A 65 -1.30 -36.50 -0.93
C GLN A 65 -2.23 -35.54 -0.18
N LEU A 66 -2.98 -35.98 0.83
CA LEU A 66 -3.85 -35.09 1.62
C LEU A 66 -3.03 -34.05 2.37
N ARG A 67 -1.83 -34.42 2.86
CA ARG A 67 -0.93 -33.50 3.56
C ARG A 67 -0.35 -32.48 2.60
N ILE A 68 0.08 -32.92 1.41
CA ILE A 68 0.56 -32.04 0.33
C ILE A 68 -0.53 -31.06 -0.09
N GLN A 69 -1.77 -31.51 -0.27
CA GLN A 69 -2.91 -30.66 -0.62
C GLN A 69 -3.19 -29.60 0.46
N ARG A 70 -3.14 -29.97 1.75
CA ARG A 70 -3.29 -29.00 2.85
C ARG A 70 -2.19 -27.94 2.82
N MET A 71 -0.94 -28.33 2.54
CA MET A 71 0.17 -27.38 2.41
C MET A 71 0.00 -26.45 1.21
N LYS A 72 -0.43 -26.98 0.06
CA LYS A 72 -0.77 -26.17 -1.13
C LYS A 72 -1.90 -25.18 -0.85
N LYS A 73 -2.92 -25.57 -0.09
CA LYS A 73 -4.00 -24.66 0.33
C LYS A 73 -3.48 -23.52 1.21
N LYS A 74 -2.58 -23.81 2.16
CA LYS A 74 -1.93 -22.78 2.98
C LYS A 74 -1.07 -21.83 2.14
N LYS A 75 -0.27 -22.38 1.23
CA LYS A 75 0.53 -21.60 0.26
C LYS A 75 -0.35 -20.65 -0.57
N LEU A 76 -1.49 -21.13 -1.06
CA LEU A 76 -2.44 -20.32 -1.82
C LEU A 76 -2.99 -19.16 -0.99
N ALA A 77 -3.42 -19.41 0.26
CA ALA A 77 -3.92 -18.35 1.14
C ALA A 77 -2.89 -17.24 1.39
N ILE A 78 -1.60 -17.58 1.50
CA ILE A 78 -0.53 -16.59 1.64
C ILE A 78 -0.34 -15.80 0.35
N LYS A 79 -0.41 -16.47 -0.82
CA LYS A 79 -0.36 -15.80 -2.12
C LYS A 79 -1.52 -14.81 -2.28
N ASP A 80 -2.73 -15.20 -1.92
CA ASP A 80 -3.92 -14.35 -2.02
C ASP A 80 -3.77 -13.12 -1.10
N LYS A 81 -3.29 -13.31 0.12
CA LYS A 81 -3.00 -12.21 1.07
C LYS A 81 -1.87 -11.30 0.57
N LEU A 82 -0.84 -11.87 -0.07
CA LEU A 82 0.24 -11.10 -0.67
C LEU A 82 -0.33 -10.16 -1.75
N GLN A 83 -1.18 -10.70 -2.63
CA GLN A 83 -1.79 -9.93 -3.70
C GLN A 83 -2.67 -8.80 -3.15
N GLU A 84 -3.49 -9.09 -2.14
CA GLU A 84 -4.30 -8.06 -1.46
C GLU A 84 -3.44 -6.94 -0.84
N MET A 85 -2.30 -7.28 -0.23
CA MET A 85 -1.38 -6.28 0.33
C MET A 85 -0.59 -5.50 -0.73
N GLU A 86 -0.18 -6.15 -1.82
CA GLU A 86 0.49 -5.50 -2.93
C GLU A 86 -0.45 -4.52 -3.64
N ASP A 87 -1.72 -4.86 -3.81
CA ASP A 87 -2.75 -3.97 -4.36
C ASP A 87 -2.98 -2.72 -3.47
N GLN A 88 -2.79 -2.83 -2.15
CA GLN A 88 -2.92 -1.69 -1.22
C GLN A 88 -1.71 -0.74 -1.22
N VAL A 89 -0.50 -1.24 -1.50
CA VAL A 89 0.73 -0.42 -1.55
C VAL A 89 0.99 0.13 -2.95
N ILE A 90 0.47 -0.54 -3.98
CA ILE A 90 0.65 -0.18 -5.40
C ILE A 90 -0.69 0.30 -6.02
N PRO A 91 -1.39 1.31 -5.48
CA PRO A 91 -2.49 1.93 -6.24
C PRO A 91 -1.99 2.90 -7.32
N ASP A 92 -0.69 3.26 -7.36
CA ASP A 92 -0.24 4.50 -8.03
C ASP A 92 1.04 4.36 -8.89
N ILE A 93 1.19 3.26 -9.63
CA ILE A 93 2.30 3.09 -10.62
C ILE A 93 1.88 2.40 -11.93
N ILE A 94 0.61 1.99 -12.08
CA ILE A 94 0.09 1.35 -13.30
C ILE A 94 -1.28 1.94 -13.64
N ALA A 95 -1.31 3.21 -14.07
CA ALA A 95 -2.42 3.87 -14.75
C ALA A 95 -1.87 4.67 -15.94
#